data_AF-A0A0D3DC16-F1
#
_entry.id   AF-A0A0D3DC16-F1
#
_cell.length_a   1.000
_cell.length_b   1.000
_cell.length_c   1.000
_cell.angle_alpha   90.00
_cell.angle_beta   90.00
_cell.angle_gamma   90.00
#
_symmetry.space_group_name_H-M   'P 1'
#
loop_
_entity.id
_entity.type
_entity.pdbx_description
1 polymer ?
#
loop_
_entity_poly.entity_id
_entity_poly.type
_entity_poly.pdbx_seq_one_letter_code
_entity_poly.pdbx_strand_id
1 'polypeptide(L)'
;MVRGKKMSFIGDSVARNHMESLLCLLSMEETPKDIYKDGEDKNRIWYFPNHDFTLSTSWTKFLVEEHERVDGNKTGTGLFDIDISKMDEGWFKGLPNTDIAIVSAAHWFFRPIFIHRGDETLGCIYCNEPNMTQLSPDQGFKLVYSSVFKHINECQNCKSDLETIMRTISPAHFENGTWDTGGSCRRTSPFGVNQIDLQSNEMKIRTSQIEQLEVITKGDHKGKKKFGVLDVTRVMLMRPDGHPNSHWGNKWMKGYNDCVHWCLPGPIDAWNDFLMAILRQLR
;
A
#
# COMPACT_ATOMS: atom_id res chain seq x y z
N MET A 1 10.17 7.34 20.46
CA MET A 1 9.45 6.15 19.96
C MET A 1 10.32 5.31 19.04
N VAL A 2 10.93 5.88 18.00
CA VAL A 2 11.62 5.11 16.94
C VAL A 2 13.17 5.15 17.01
N ARG A 3 13.74 5.63 18.12
CA ARG A 3 15.20 5.70 18.31
C ARG A 3 15.83 4.31 18.21
N GLY A 4 16.89 4.16 17.41
CA GLY A 4 17.57 2.88 17.19
C GLY A 4 16.78 1.87 16.34
N LYS A 5 15.69 2.29 15.68
CA LYS A 5 14.81 1.39 14.89
C LYS A 5 14.93 1.64 13.39
N LYS A 6 14.55 0.62 12.62
CA LYS A 6 14.36 0.69 11.17
C LYS A 6 12.88 0.53 10.83
N MET A 7 12.30 1.56 10.22
CA MET A 7 10.91 1.58 9.77
C MET A 7 10.85 1.54 8.25
N SER A 8 10.14 0.56 7.69
CA SER A 8 9.97 0.42 6.24
C SER A 8 8.51 0.55 5.83
N PHE A 9 8.24 1.41 4.86
CA PHE A 9 6.96 1.51 4.15
C PHE A 9 7.01 0.60 2.94
N ILE A 10 6.25 -0.49 2.98
CA ILE A 10 6.25 -1.56 2.00
C ILE A 10 4.96 -1.46 1.18
N GLY A 11 5.07 -1.22 -0.12
CA GLY A 11 3.88 -1.10 -0.95
C GLY A 11 4.01 -0.29 -2.22
N ASP A 12 2.87 0.15 -2.73
CA ASP A 12 2.77 0.91 -3.97
C ASP A 12 3.19 2.38 -3.80
N SER A 13 2.98 3.20 -4.82
CA SER A 13 3.33 4.63 -4.79
C SER A 13 2.63 5.42 -3.69
N VAL A 14 1.49 4.97 -3.17
CA VAL A 14 0.80 5.61 -2.03
C VAL A 14 1.42 5.20 -0.70
N ALA A 15 2.10 4.05 -0.63
CA ALA A 15 2.99 3.73 0.50
C ALA A 15 4.19 4.70 0.56
N ARG A 16 4.81 4.98 -0.60
CA ARG A 16 5.87 6.01 -0.70
C ARG A 16 5.36 7.39 -0.32
N ASN A 17 4.19 7.81 -0.82
CA ASN A 17 3.59 9.11 -0.49
C ASN A 17 3.38 9.29 1.03
N HIS A 18 2.99 8.22 1.74
CA HIS A 18 2.89 8.22 3.21
C HIS A 18 4.25 8.34 3.89
N MET A 19 5.26 7.62 3.41
CA MET A 19 6.64 7.76 3.92
C MET A 19 7.16 9.19 3.73
N GLU A 20 6.92 9.80 2.57
CA GLU A 20 7.37 11.17 2.27
C GLU A 20 6.68 12.20 3.17
N SER A 21 5.38 12.01 3.46
CA SER A 21 4.68 12.81 4.48
C SER A 21 5.38 12.71 5.84
N LEU A 22 5.66 11.48 6.31
CA LEU A 22 6.37 11.27 7.59
C LEU A 22 7.77 11.89 7.58
N LEU A 23 8.51 11.74 6.48
CA LEU A 23 9.83 12.31 6.28
C LEU A 23 9.81 13.84 6.42
N CYS A 24 8.82 14.51 5.81
CA CYS A 24 8.64 15.96 5.93
C CYS A 24 8.35 16.39 7.37
N LEU A 25 7.55 15.64 8.11
CA LEU A 25 7.28 15.95 9.53
C LEU A 25 8.53 15.75 10.39
N LEU A 26 9.29 14.68 10.17
CA LEU A 26 10.50 14.39 10.93
C LEU A 26 11.66 15.33 10.59
N SER A 27 11.72 15.84 9.35
CA SER A 27 12.78 16.76 8.92
C SER A 27 12.73 18.12 9.61
N MET A 28 11.58 18.46 10.22
CA MET A 28 11.43 19.64 11.08
C MET A 28 12.18 19.51 12.41
N GLU A 29 12.45 18.27 12.86
CA GLU A 29 13.20 17.99 14.09
C GLU A 29 14.68 17.69 13.80
N GLU A 30 14.95 16.93 12.74
CA GLU A 30 16.31 16.54 12.37
C GLU A 30 16.45 16.41 10.86
N THR A 31 17.50 17.01 10.29
CA THR A 31 17.83 16.84 8.86
C THR A 31 18.32 15.41 8.58
N PRO A 32 17.57 14.60 7.81
CA PRO A 32 17.99 13.25 7.48
C PRO A 32 19.04 13.23 6.37
N LYS A 33 19.84 12.16 6.33
CA LYS A 33 20.74 11.83 5.22
C LYS A 33 20.03 10.91 4.25
N ASP A 34 19.99 11.26 2.96
CA ASP A 34 19.64 10.33 1.88
C ASP A 34 20.82 9.37 1.69
N ILE A 35 20.67 8.12 2.09
CA ILE A 35 21.76 7.14 2.05
C ILE A 35 21.59 6.10 0.94
N TYR A 36 20.42 6.04 0.32
CA TYR A 36 20.16 5.16 -0.81
C TYR A 36 18.95 5.63 -1.61
N LYS A 37 19.09 5.56 -2.93
CA LYS A 37 18.04 5.75 -3.92
C LYS A 37 18.30 4.82 -5.10
N ASP A 38 17.28 4.08 -5.53
CA ASP A 38 17.35 3.31 -6.77
C ASP A 38 17.21 4.19 -8.01
N GLY A 39 17.46 3.63 -9.20
CA GLY A 39 17.47 4.39 -10.46
C GLY A 39 16.14 5.07 -10.80
N GLU A 40 15.03 4.55 -10.28
CA GLU A 40 13.67 5.05 -10.53
C GLU A 40 13.08 5.83 -9.34
N ASP A 41 13.84 6.04 -8.28
CA ASP A 41 13.40 6.67 -7.02
C ASP A 41 12.26 5.94 -6.30
N LYS A 42 11.98 4.68 -6.64
CA LYS A 42 10.90 3.89 -6.05
C LYS A 42 11.29 3.38 -4.66
N ASN A 43 12.56 3.03 -4.48
CA ASN A 43 13.13 2.60 -3.20
C ASN A 43 14.10 3.65 -2.68
N ARG A 44 13.85 4.13 -1.47
CA ARG A 44 14.66 5.16 -0.80
C ARG A 44 14.95 4.77 0.65
N ILE A 45 16.12 5.19 1.15
CA ILE A 45 16.49 5.03 2.56
C ILE A 45 17.04 6.36 3.09
N TRP A 46 16.41 6.81 4.16
CA TRP A 46 16.79 8.00 4.91
C TRP A 46 17.30 7.61 6.30
N TYR A 47 18.40 8.23 6.72
CA TYR A 47 18.99 8.02 8.04
C TYR A 47 18.99 9.29 8.87
N PHE A 48 18.55 9.20 10.12
CA PHE A 48 18.52 10.27 11.12
C PHE A 48 19.61 9.99 12.18
N PRO A 49 20.83 10.55 12.05
CA PRO A 49 21.97 10.26 12.92
C PRO A 49 21.74 10.52 14.41
N ASN A 50 21.06 11.61 14.80
CA ASN A 50 20.86 11.97 16.21
C ASN A 50 19.89 11.02 16.91
N HIS A 51 19.04 10.34 16.15
CA HIS A 51 18.07 9.36 16.63
C HIS A 51 18.46 7.91 16.32
N ASP A 52 19.54 7.68 15.59
CA ASP A 52 19.88 6.38 15.02
C ASP A 52 18.65 5.69 14.40
N PHE A 53 17.89 6.44 13.59
CA PHE A 53 16.63 5.99 13.04
C PHE A 53 16.75 5.88 11.52
N THR A 54 16.30 4.75 10.96
CA THR A 54 16.22 4.55 9.50
C THR A 54 14.77 4.54 9.06
N LEU A 55 14.46 5.34 8.05
CA LEU A 55 13.17 5.39 7.38
C LEU A 55 13.36 4.95 5.92
N SER A 56 12.67 3.90 5.49
CA SER A 56 12.82 3.37 4.13
C SER A 56 11.48 3.16 3.41
N THR A 57 11.58 3.07 2.09
CA THR A 57 10.51 2.57 1.21
C THR A 57 10.96 1.32 0.50
N SER A 58 10.06 0.34 0.42
CA SER A 58 10.23 -0.88 -0.36
C SER A 58 9.06 -1.01 -1.32
N TRP A 59 9.28 -0.64 -2.57
CA TRP A 59 8.23 -0.55 -3.56
C TRP A 59 7.82 -1.92 -4.08
N THR A 60 6.52 -2.17 -4.13
CA THR A 60 5.92 -3.37 -4.73
C THR A 60 4.49 -3.08 -5.17
N LYS A 61 4.07 -3.65 -6.30
CA LYS A 61 2.71 -3.45 -6.83
C LYS A 61 1.66 -4.21 -6.03
N PHE A 62 1.97 -5.47 -5.70
CA PHE A 62 0.99 -6.44 -5.20
C PHE A 62 1.41 -7.13 -3.89
N LEU A 63 2.59 -6.81 -3.32
CA LEU A 63 3.21 -7.47 -2.15
C LEU A 63 3.69 -8.91 -2.38
N VAL A 64 3.10 -9.61 -3.34
CA VAL A 64 3.43 -10.98 -3.75
C VAL A 64 4.23 -10.99 -5.06
N GLU A 65 4.84 -12.12 -5.40
CA GLU A 65 5.53 -12.28 -6.68
C GLU A 65 4.57 -11.95 -7.83
N GLU A 66 5.04 -11.17 -8.80
CA GLU A 66 4.26 -10.70 -9.93
C GLU A 66 5.05 -10.77 -11.23
N HIS A 67 4.33 -10.96 -12.32
CA HIS A 67 4.87 -10.88 -13.66
C HIS A 67 3.85 -10.20 -14.59
N GLU A 68 4.28 -9.15 -15.28
CA GLU A 68 3.48 -8.56 -16.35
C GLU A 68 3.58 -9.40 -17.62
N ARG A 69 2.45 -9.83 -18.16
CA ARG A 69 2.44 -10.51 -19.45
C ARG A 69 2.90 -9.55 -20.53
N VAL A 70 3.74 -10.05 -21.43
CA VAL A 70 4.24 -9.30 -22.58
C VAL A 70 3.67 -9.84 -23.89
N ASP A 71 3.49 -8.94 -24.85
CA ASP A 71 3.10 -9.32 -26.21
C ASP A 71 4.28 -9.91 -27.01
N GLY A 72 4.04 -10.27 -28.28
CA GLY A 72 5.08 -10.81 -29.17
C GLY A 72 6.28 -9.87 -29.40
N ASN A 73 6.13 -8.57 -29.11
CA ASN A 73 7.18 -7.57 -29.20
C ASN A 73 7.85 -7.29 -27.84
N LYS A 74 7.58 -8.10 -26.82
CA LYS A 74 8.05 -7.91 -25.44
C LYS A 74 7.57 -6.61 -24.78
N THR A 75 6.43 -6.08 -25.24
CA THR A 75 5.79 -4.91 -24.63
C THR A 75 4.80 -5.35 -23.57
N GLY A 76 4.77 -4.66 -22.43
CA GLY A 76 3.83 -4.93 -21.34
C GLY A 76 2.38 -4.78 -21.80
N THR A 77 1.57 -5.79 -21.53
CA THR A 77 0.15 -5.84 -21.92
C THR A 77 -0.76 -5.16 -20.87
N GLY A 78 -0.25 -4.84 -19.69
CA GLY A 78 -1.06 -4.44 -18.54
C GLY A 78 -1.85 -5.57 -17.88
N LEU A 79 -1.68 -6.82 -18.32
CA LEU A 79 -2.18 -8.03 -17.66
C LEU A 79 -1.11 -8.56 -16.71
N PHE A 80 -1.50 -8.87 -15.47
CA PHE A 80 -0.56 -9.34 -14.45
C PHE A 80 -0.90 -10.76 -14.00
N ASP A 81 0.13 -11.59 -13.83
CA ASP A 81 0.06 -12.83 -13.08
C ASP A 81 0.66 -12.59 -11.69
N ILE A 82 -0.05 -12.96 -10.63
CA ILE A 82 0.47 -12.89 -9.26
C ILE A 82 0.45 -14.29 -8.63
N ASP A 83 1.49 -14.65 -7.89
CA ASP A 83 1.56 -15.92 -7.14
C ASP A 83 1.49 -15.66 -5.64
N ILE A 84 0.34 -15.92 -5.04
CA ILE A 84 0.15 -15.69 -3.60
C ILE A 84 0.94 -16.67 -2.74
N SER A 85 1.56 -17.70 -3.29
CA SER A 85 2.42 -18.61 -2.52
C SER A 85 3.82 -18.04 -2.26
N LYS A 86 4.17 -16.90 -2.88
CA LYS A 86 5.49 -16.29 -2.77
C LYS A 86 5.39 -14.79 -2.58
N MET A 87 6.23 -14.25 -1.69
CA MET A 87 6.33 -12.80 -1.48
C MET A 87 7.27 -12.19 -2.50
N ASP A 88 7.02 -10.94 -2.88
CA ASP A 88 7.97 -10.16 -3.68
C ASP A 88 9.30 -10.05 -2.91
N GLU A 89 10.36 -10.62 -3.50
CA GLU A 89 11.68 -10.69 -2.87
C GLU A 89 12.26 -9.30 -2.57
N GLY A 90 11.89 -8.28 -3.35
CA GLY A 90 12.42 -6.92 -3.24
C GLY A 90 12.22 -6.32 -1.86
N TRP A 91 11.05 -6.54 -1.25
CA TRP A 91 10.79 -6.10 0.12
C TRP A 91 10.98 -7.22 1.15
N PHE A 92 10.64 -8.47 0.80
CA PHE A 92 10.61 -9.56 1.77
C PHE A 92 12.02 -9.91 2.28
N LYS A 93 13.05 -9.79 1.44
CA LYS A 93 14.45 -9.98 1.84
C LYS A 93 14.95 -8.95 2.87
N GLY A 94 14.34 -7.76 2.89
CA GLY A 94 14.64 -6.70 3.85
C GLY A 94 13.93 -6.85 5.20
N LEU A 95 12.84 -7.64 5.25
CA LEU A 95 11.99 -7.81 6.43
C LEU A 95 12.76 -8.30 7.67
N PRO A 96 13.73 -9.23 7.58
CA PRO A 96 14.55 -9.64 8.72
C PRO A 96 15.29 -8.50 9.45
N ASN A 97 15.60 -7.42 8.73
CA ASN A 97 16.29 -6.25 9.26
C ASN A 97 15.35 -5.12 9.67
N THR A 98 14.04 -5.31 9.61
CA THR A 98 13.02 -4.28 9.87
C THR A 98 12.48 -4.40 11.30
N ASP A 99 12.34 -3.27 12.00
CA ASP A 99 11.70 -3.22 13.33
C ASP A 99 10.21 -2.89 13.22
N ILE A 100 9.85 -2.01 12.28
CA ILE A 100 8.48 -1.55 12.05
C ILE A 100 8.18 -1.63 10.55
N ALA A 101 7.24 -2.48 10.17
CA ALA A 101 6.81 -2.65 8.77
C ALA A 101 5.42 -2.03 8.57
N ILE A 102 5.32 -0.99 7.74
CA ILE A 102 4.05 -0.39 7.35
C ILE A 102 3.68 -0.95 5.97
N VAL A 103 2.73 -1.88 5.92
CA VAL A 103 2.39 -2.65 4.72
C VAL A 103 1.11 -2.12 4.08
N SER A 104 1.16 -1.75 2.80
CA SER A 104 -0.01 -1.27 2.07
C SER A 104 0.15 -1.31 0.56
N ALA A 105 -0.70 -2.05 -0.15
CA ALA A 105 -0.77 -2.01 -1.61
C ALA A 105 -2.23 -2.14 -2.04
N ALA A 106 -2.68 -1.29 -2.97
CA ALA A 106 -4.06 -1.33 -3.43
C ALA A 106 -4.27 -0.90 -4.88
N HIS A 107 -3.59 0.14 -5.35
CA HIS A 107 -4.00 0.80 -6.59
C HIS A 107 -3.71 -0.02 -7.84
N TRP A 108 -2.71 -0.89 -7.79
CA TRP A 108 -2.40 -1.81 -8.88
C TRP A 108 -3.42 -2.95 -9.00
N PHE A 109 -4.20 -3.24 -7.96
CA PHE A 109 -5.24 -4.27 -7.98
C PHE A 109 -6.44 -3.92 -8.88
N PHE A 110 -6.52 -2.66 -9.33
CA PHE A 110 -7.50 -2.21 -10.32
C PHE A 110 -6.99 -2.37 -11.76
N ARG A 111 -6.32 -3.49 -12.01
CA ARG A 111 -5.88 -3.96 -13.33
C ARG A 111 -6.35 -5.41 -13.53
N PRO A 112 -6.40 -5.90 -14.77
CA PRO A 112 -6.64 -7.32 -15.00
C PRO A 112 -5.51 -8.17 -14.38
N ILE A 113 -5.87 -9.03 -13.43
CA ILE A 113 -4.91 -9.81 -12.63
C ILE A 113 -5.37 -11.25 -12.55
N PHE A 114 -4.49 -12.18 -12.91
CA PHE A 114 -4.65 -13.62 -12.69
C PHE A 114 -3.97 -13.99 -11.38
N ILE A 115 -4.70 -14.64 -10.48
CA ILE A 115 -4.22 -15.02 -9.15
C ILE A 115 -3.91 -16.50 -9.14
N HIS A 116 -2.67 -16.84 -8.82
CA HIS A 116 -2.16 -18.20 -8.77
C HIS A 116 -1.69 -18.57 -7.36
N ARG A 117 -1.63 -19.87 -7.08
CA ARG A 117 -0.96 -20.46 -5.93
C ARG A 117 -0.07 -21.59 -6.43
N GLY A 118 1.21 -21.30 -6.64
CA GLY A 118 2.08 -22.20 -7.39
C GLY A 118 1.54 -22.42 -8.80
N ASP A 119 1.34 -23.68 -9.19
CA ASP A 119 0.84 -24.04 -10.52
C ASP A 119 -0.69 -23.94 -10.68
N GLU A 120 -1.43 -23.67 -9.60
CA GLU A 120 -2.90 -23.58 -9.62
C GLU A 120 -3.37 -22.14 -9.86
N THR A 121 -4.18 -21.92 -10.92
CA THR A 121 -4.90 -20.65 -11.12
C THR A 121 -6.20 -20.65 -10.32
N LEU A 122 -6.31 -19.75 -9.34
CA LEU A 122 -7.49 -19.63 -8.47
C LEU A 122 -8.62 -18.82 -9.12
N GLY A 123 -8.25 -17.89 -9.98
CA GLY A 123 -9.20 -17.02 -10.68
C GLY A 123 -8.56 -15.72 -11.11
N CYS A 124 -9.39 -14.76 -11.47
CA CYS A 124 -8.94 -13.52 -12.07
C CYS A 124 -9.84 -12.33 -11.72
N ILE A 125 -9.23 -11.17 -11.53
CA ILE A 125 -9.90 -9.87 -11.38
C ILE A 125 -9.87 -9.17 -12.74
N TYR A 126 -10.99 -8.62 -13.20
CA TYR A 126 -11.09 -7.73 -14.37
C TYR A 126 -10.58 -8.26 -15.73
N CYS A 127 -10.32 -9.56 -15.92
CA CYS A 127 -9.88 -10.07 -17.24
C CYS A 127 -11.02 -10.31 -18.23
N ASN A 128 -12.28 -10.42 -17.79
CA ASN A 128 -13.42 -10.70 -18.67
C ASN A 128 -13.28 -11.98 -19.52
N GLU A 129 -12.52 -12.96 -19.03
CA GLU A 129 -12.29 -14.24 -19.71
C GLU A 129 -13.44 -15.23 -19.41
N PRO A 130 -14.19 -15.72 -20.42
CA PRO A 130 -15.44 -16.46 -20.22
C PRO A 130 -15.26 -17.81 -19.54
N ASN A 131 -14.10 -18.44 -19.66
CA ASN A 131 -13.79 -19.75 -19.06
C ASN A 131 -12.91 -19.65 -17.79
N MET A 132 -12.85 -18.46 -17.17
CA MET A 132 -12.04 -18.20 -15.98
C MET A 132 -12.91 -17.81 -14.79
N THR A 133 -12.60 -18.33 -13.61
CA THR A 133 -13.24 -17.91 -12.35
C THR A 133 -13.04 -16.41 -12.14
N GLN A 134 -14.13 -15.65 -12.16
CA GLN A 134 -14.09 -14.21 -11.93
C GLN A 134 -14.14 -13.91 -10.42
N LEU A 135 -13.12 -13.21 -9.94
CA LEU A 135 -13.00 -12.77 -8.56
C LEU A 135 -13.37 -11.28 -8.48
N SER A 136 -14.17 -10.92 -7.48
CA SER A 136 -14.33 -9.52 -7.13
C SER A 136 -13.03 -8.96 -6.53
N PRO A 137 -12.80 -7.64 -6.57
CA PRO A 137 -11.62 -7.04 -5.96
C PRO A 137 -11.45 -7.44 -4.49
N ASP A 138 -12.51 -7.37 -3.67
CA ASP A 138 -12.46 -7.74 -2.25
C ASP A 138 -12.04 -9.20 -2.03
N GLN A 139 -12.47 -10.14 -2.89
CA GLN A 139 -11.99 -11.52 -2.87
C GLN A 139 -10.50 -11.64 -3.21
N GLY A 140 -10.04 -10.89 -4.21
CA GLY A 140 -8.61 -10.84 -4.58
C GLY A 140 -7.73 -10.27 -3.46
N PHE A 141 -8.13 -9.15 -2.87
CA PHE A 141 -7.46 -8.57 -1.70
C PHE A 141 -7.45 -9.53 -0.52
N LYS A 142 -8.56 -10.23 -0.27
CA LYS A 142 -8.63 -11.27 0.76
C LYS A 142 -7.58 -12.35 0.55
N LEU A 143 -7.43 -12.88 -0.68
CA LEU A 143 -6.43 -13.90 -0.99
C LEU A 143 -5.00 -13.40 -0.77
N VAL A 144 -4.67 -12.21 -1.28
CA VAL A 144 -3.32 -11.66 -1.16
C VAL A 144 -2.97 -11.33 0.28
N TYR A 145 -3.79 -10.53 0.97
CA TYR A 145 -3.50 -10.10 2.33
C TYR A 145 -3.49 -11.24 3.34
N SER A 146 -4.35 -12.26 3.16
CA SER A 146 -4.29 -13.50 3.95
C SER A 146 -2.91 -14.17 3.82
N SER A 147 -2.39 -14.28 2.59
CA SER A 147 -1.08 -14.87 2.36
C SER A 147 0.05 -14.01 2.91
N VAL A 148 0.03 -12.70 2.68
CA VAL A 148 1.07 -11.77 3.17
C VAL A 148 1.18 -11.84 4.69
N PHE A 149 0.06 -11.76 5.41
CA PHE A 149 0.10 -11.81 6.87
C PHE A 149 0.55 -13.17 7.39
N LYS A 150 0.15 -14.26 6.73
CA LYS A 150 0.65 -15.59 7.06
C LYS A 150 2.17 -15.67 6.92
N HIS A 151 2.74 -15.23 5.79
CA HIS A 151 4.18 -15.25 5.55
C HIS A 151 4.97 -14.38 6.53
N ILE A 152 4.45 -13.18 6.86
CA ILE A 152 5.07 -12.32 7.88
C ILE A 152 5.02 -13.02 9.25
N ASN A 153 3.89 -13.60 9.63
CA ASN A 153 3.73 -14.26 10.93
C ASN A 153 4.65 -15.48 11.08
N GLU A 154 4.82 -16.25 10.00
CA GLU A 154 5.65 -17.45 9.95
C GLU A 154 7.14 -17.17 9.66
N CYS A 155 7.53 -15.91 9.48
CA CYS A 155 8.91 -15.52 9.18
C CYS A 155 9.86 -15.80 10.36
N GLN A 156 10.63 -16.88 10.24
CA GLN A 156 11.55 -17.37 11.28
C GLN A 156 12.81 -16.51 11.45
N ASN A 157 13.34 -15.97 10.35
CA ASN A 157 14.50 -15.07 10.36
C ASN A 157 14.12 -13.62 10.68
N CYS A 158 12.83 -13.28 10.74
CA CYS A 158 12.38 -11.96 11.16
C CYS A 158 12.50 -11.77 12.68
N LYS A 159 12.78 -10.53 13.09
CA LYS A 159 12.80 -10.13 14.51
C LYS A 159 11.53 -10.58 15.23
N SER A 160 11.67 -11.11 16.44
CA SER A 160 10.53 -11.61 17.23
C SER A 160 9.58 -10.48 17.64
N ASP A 161 10.10 -9.27 17.80
CA ASP A 161 9.40 -8.04 18.16
C ASP A 161 9.04 -7.15 16.96
N LEU A 162 9.12 -7.68 15.72
CA LEU A 162 8.67 -6.96 14.52
C LEU A 162 7.22 -6.49 14.69
N GLU A 163 7.03 -5.18 14.58
CA GLU A 163 5.72 -4.52 14.58
C GLU A 163 5.26 -4.35 13.13
N THR A 164 4.24 -5.09 12.71
CA THR A 164 3.64 -4.97 11.38
C THR A 164 2.34 -4.18 11.45
N ILE A 165 2.24 -3.08 10.72
CA ILE A 165 1.05 -2.26 10.67
C ILE A 165 0.52 -2.29 9.23
N MET A 166 -0.69 -2.81 9.06
CA MET A 166 -1.39 -2.73 7.78
C MET A 166 -2.10 -1.38 7.68
N ARG A 167 -1.80 -0.59 6.65
CA ARG A 167 -2.65 0.56 6.29
C ARG A 167 -3.74 0.10 5.33
N THR A 168 -4.99 0.41 5.64
CA THR A 168 -6.13 0.11 4.75
C THR A 168 -6.03 0.89 3.44
N ILE A 169 -6.80 0.48 2.44
CA ILE A 169 -6.86 1.13 1.12
C ILE A 169 -7.10 2.65 1.26
N SER A 170 -6.31 3.44 0.54
CA SER A 170 -6.58 4.85 0.31
C SER A 170 -7.48 4.97 -0.93
N PRO A 171 -8.60 5.69 -0.86
CA PRO A 171 -9.46 5.89 -2.02
C PRO A 171 -8.85 6.85 -3.05
N ALA A 172 -9.29 6.70 -4.29
CA ALA A 172 -9.10 7.69 -5.35
C ALA A 172 -10.43 8.46 -5.58
N HIS A 173 -10.36 9.73 -5.96
CA HIS A 173 -11.56 10.58 -6.14
C HIS A 173 -11.73 11.08 -7.58
N PHE A 174 -11.71 10.17 -8.55
CA PHE A 174 -11.99 10.54 -9.93
C PHE A 174 -13.47 10.89 -10.13
N GLU A 175 -13.72 12.02 -10.79
CA GLU A 175 -15.03 12.45 -11.29
C GLU A 175 -14.98 12.55 -12.82
N ASN A 176 -16.10 12.21 -13.47
CA ASN A 176 -16.29 12.29 -14.92
C ASN A 176 -15.28 11.47 -15.76
N GLY A 177 -14.81 10.34 -15.23
CA GLY A 177 -13.89 9.43 -15.90
C GLY A 177 -13.04 8.65 -14.90
N THR A 178 -12.09 7.88 -15.41
CA THR A 178 -11.06 7.15 -14.66
C THR A 178 -9.68 7.75 -14.90
N TRP A 179 -8.66 7.18 -14.27
CA TRP A 179 -7.26 7.60 -14.40
C TRP A 179 -6.75 7.67 -15.84
N ASP A 180 -7.30 6.85 -16.75
CA ASP A 180 -6.90 6.70 -18.15
C ASP A 180 -7.95 7.20 -19.16
N THR A 181 -9.13 7.60 -18.71
CA THR A 181 -10.23 8.09 -19.57
C THR A 181 -10.55 9.58 -19.38
N GLY A 182 -9.67 10.32 -18.71
CA GLY A 182 -9.79 11.78 -18.55
C GLY A 182 -10.51 12.23 -17.27
N GLY A 183 -10.62 11.37 -16.26
CA GLY A 183 -11.16 11.73 -14.96
C GLY A 183 -10.37 12.86 -14.27
N SER A 184 -11.02 13.57 -13.35
CA SER A 184 -10.41 14.66 -12.59
C SER A 184 -10.93 14.74 -11.15
N CYS A 185 -10.25 15.47 -10.28
CA CYS A 185 -10.59 15.62 -8.87
C CYS A 185 -10.45 17.10 -8.49
N ARG A 186 -11.41 17.92 -8.93
CA ARG A 186 -11.34 19.39 -8.82
C ARG A 186 -11.95 19.95 -7.54
N ARG A 187 -12.38 19.07 -6.63
CA ARG A 187 -12.99 19.49 -5.36
C ARG A 187 -11.97 20.27 -4.55
N THR A 188 -12.42 21.31 -3.86
CA THR A 188 -11.59 22.19 -3.02
C THR A 188 -12.08 22.22 -1.58
N SER A 189 -13.00 21.34 -1.22
CA SER A 189 -13.55 21.23 0.13
C SER A 189 -13.83 19.77 0.47
N PRO A 190 -13.66 19.37 1.73
CA PRO A 190 -13.91 18.01 2.17
C PRO A 190 -15.40 17.66 2.09
N PHE A 191 -15.68 16.36 2.04
CA PHE A 191 -17.01 15.82 2.20
C PHE A 191 -17.36 15.63 3.68
N GLY A 192 -18.64 15.81 4.00
CA GLY A 192 -19.24 15.35 5.24
C GLY A 192 -19.44 13.82 5.25
N VAL A 193 -19.66 13.25 6.44
CA VAL A 193 -19.86 11.80 6.62
C VAL A 193 -21.08 11.28 5.86
N ASN A 194 -22.09 12.12 5.63
CA ASN A 194 -23.29 11.78 4.86
C ASN A 194 -23.10 11.87 3.34
N GLN A 195 -21.94 12.34 2.86
CA GLN A 195 -21.62 12.49 1.45
C GLN A 195 -20.71 11.38 0.91
N ILE A 196 -20.22 10.48 1.77
CA ILE A 196 -19.39 9.35 1.37
C ILE A 196 -20.23 8.09 1.17
N ASP A 197 -19.87 7.28 0.17
CA ASP A 197 -20.51 5.99 -0.07
C ASP A 197 -19.89 4.91 0.82
N LEU A 198 -20.63 4.50 1.85
CA LEU A 198 -20.22 3.43 2.77
C LEU A 198 -20.36 2.01 2.19
N GLN A 199 -20.98 1.87 1.01
CA GLN A 199 -21.12 0.61 0.27
C GLN A 199 -20.16 0.50 -0.91
N SER A 200 -19.25 1.47 -1.05
CA SER A 200 -18.21 1.53 -2.07
C SER A 200 -17.29 0.31 -2.07
N ASN A 201 -16.61 0.08 -3.20
CA ASN A 201 -15.65 -1.01 -3.33
C ASN A 201 -14.47 -0.84 -2.35
N GLU A 202 -14.05 0.39 -2.09
CA GLU A 202 -13.01 0.74 -1.12
C GLU A 202 -13.39 0.30 0.29
N MET A 203 -14.65 0.50 0.71
CA MET A 203 -15.12 0.05 2.02
C MET A 203 -15.21 -1.48 2.11
N LYS A 204 -15.55 -2.17 1.02
CA LYS A 204 -15.51 -3.65 0.96
C LYS A 204 -14.08 -4.17 1.06
N ILE A 205 -13.14 -3.60 0.29
CA ILE A 205 -11.71 -3.95 0.34
C ILE A 205 -11.13 -3.69 1.74
N ARG A 206 -11.41 -2.52 2.34
CA ARG A 206 -11.04 -2.18 3.72
C ARG A 206 -11.51 -3.27 4.69
N THR A 207 -12.74 -3.74 4.53
CA THR A 207 -13.33 -4.77 5.40
C THR A 207 -12.57 -6.09 5.24
N SER A 208 -12.33 -6.54 4.01
CA SER A 208 -11.54 -7.76 3.74
C SER A 208 -10.11 -7.68 4.29
N GLN A 209 -9.44 -6.53 4.13
CA GLN A 209 -8.11 -6.25 4.68
C GLN A 209 -8.08 -6.43 6.22
N ILE A 210 -9.02 -5.80 6.92
CA ILE A 210 -9.12 -5.89 8.39
C ILE A 210 -9.44 -7.33 8.83
N GLU A 211 -10.41 -7.98 8.18
CA GLU A 211 -10.78 -9.37 8.50
C GLU A 211 -9.59 -10.32 8.37
N GLN A 212 -8.74 -10.18 7.36
CA GLN A 212 -7.57 -11.06 7.20
C GLN A 212 -6.54 -10.85 8.30
N LEU A 213 -6.36 -9.61 8.78
CA LEU A 213 -5.49 -9.36 9.92
C LEU A 213 -6.10 -9.92 11.22
N GLU A 214 -7.41 -9.80 11.40
CA GLU A 214 -8.11 -10.39 12.55
C GLU A 214 -7.98 -11.92 12.61
N VAL A 215 -8.05 -12.59 11.46
CA VAL A 215 -7.84 -14.05 11.38
C VAL A 215 -6.44 -14.46 11.85
N ILE A 216 -5.41 -13.67 11.52
CA ILE A 216 -4.02 -13.95 11.94
C ILE A 216 -3.80 -13.60 13.41
N THR A 217 -4.41 -12.54 13.92
CA THR A 217 -4.22 -12.08 15.30
C THR A 217 -5.03 -12.86 16.34
N LYS A 218 -6.21 -13.35 15.97
CA LYS A 218 -7.10 -14.13 16.86
C LYS A 218 -6.96 -15.64 16.70
N GLY A 219 -6.37 -16.11 15.60
CA GLY A 219 -6.19 -17.54 15.33
C GLY A 219 -4.99 -18.14 16.07
N ASP A 220 -5.00 -19.46 16.22
CA ASP A 220 -3.88 -20.23 16.77
C ASP A 220 -2.83 -20.51 15.68
N HIS A 221 -2.09 -19.46 15.30
CA HIS A 221 -1.05 -19.55 14.28
C HIS A 221 0.34 -19.70 14.91
N LYS A 222 1.27 -20.37 14.20
CA LYS A 222 2.63 -20.69 14.69
C LYS A 222 3.58 -19.50 14.84
N GLY A 223 3.09 -18.26 14.75
CA GLY A 223 3.84 -17.03 14.92
C GLY A 223 3.17 -16.08 15.91
N LYS A 224 3.98 -15.35 16.69
CA LYS A 224 3.52 -14.33 17.64
C LYS A 224 4.00 -12.93 17.26
N LYS A 225 4.03 -12.61 15.96
CA LYS A 225 4.41 -11.27 15.50
C LYS A 225 3.33 -10.26 15.90
N LYS A 226 3.73 -9.01 16.13
CA LYS A 226 2.81 -7.93 16.51
C LYS A 226 2.18 -7.35 15.26
N PHE A 227 0.84 -7.25 15.26
CA PHE A 227 0.09 -6.67 14.15
C PHE A 227 -0.79 -5.52 14.62
N GLY A 228 -0.91 -4.48 13.80
CA GLY A 228 -1.81 -3.35 13.98
C GLY A 228 -2.51 -2.94 12.70
N VAL A 229 -3.64 -2.24 12.83
CA VAL A 229 -4.40 -1.68 11.71
C VAL A 229 -4.32 -0.16 11.75
N LEU A 230 -3.81 0.43 10.68
CA LEU A 230 -3.93 1.85 10.37
C LEU A 230 -5.12 2.05 9.42
N ASP A 231 -6.30 2.26 9.99
CA ASP A 231 -7.51 2.41 9.21
C ASP A 231 -7.74 3.86 8.76
N VAL A 232 -7.44 4.12 7.48
CA VAL A 232 -7.52 5.46 6.88
C VAL A 232 -8.67 5.60 5.88
N THR A 233 -9.22 4.49 5.36
CA THR A 233 -10.13 4.52 4.21
C THR A 233 -11.33 5.45 4.42
N ARG A 234 -12.05 5.31 5.54
CA ARG A 234 -13.27 6.09 5.79
C ARG A 234 -13.00 7.59 5.90
N VAL A 235 -11.95 7.98 6.61
CA VAL A 235 -11.59 9.39 6.76
C VAL A 235 -11.06 9.96 5.45
N MET A 236 -10.40 9.15 4.63
CA MET A 236 -9.88 9.60 3.34
C MET A 236 -10.96 9.68 2.25
N LEU A 237 -12.03 8.88 2.33
CA LEU A 237 -13.21 9.06 1.46
C LEU A 237 -13.85 10.46 1.64
N MET A 238 -13.60 11.10 2.78
CA MET A 238 -14.08 12.44 3.07
C MET A 238 -13.19 13.54 2.49
N ARG A 239 -12.08 13.20 1.82
CA ARG A 239 -11.04 14.17 1.42
C ARG A 239 -10.82 14.26 -0.09
N PRO A 240 -11.86 14.44 -0.91
CA PRO A 240 -11.66 14.64 -2.35
C PRO A 240 -10.88 15.91 -2.67
N ASP A 241 -10.72 16.82 -1.71
CA ASP A 241 -9.96 18.07 -1.77
C ASP A 241 -8.44 17.91 -1.65
N GLY A 242 -7.97 16.70 -1.35
CA GLY A 242 -6.56 16.45 -1.00
C GLY A 242 -5.65 16.04 -2.14
N HIS A 243 -6.18 15.84 -3.35
CA HIS A 243 -5.42 15.31 -4.48
C HIS A 243 -4.73 16.40 -5.30
N PRO A 244 -3.57 16.12 -5.92
CA PRO A 244 -2.89 17.08 -6.79
C PRO A 244 -3.69 17.47 -8.04
N ASN A 245 -4.57 16.60 -8.53
CA ASN A 245 -5.31 16.78 -9.78
C ASN A 245 -4.35 17.09 -10.95
N SER A 246 -4.42 18.27 -11.58
CA SER A 246 -3.50 18.67 -12.66
C SER A 246 -2.17 19.25 -12.17
N HIS A 247 -2.02 19.51 -10.87
CA HIS A 247 -0.88 20.26 -10.31
C HIS A 247 0.37 19.43 -10.08
N TRP A 248 0.32 18.10 -10.26
CA TRP A 248 1.50 17.23 -10.18
C TRP A 248 2.47 17.36 -11.37
N GLY A 249 2.13 18.17 -12.37
CA GLY A 249 3.06 18.59 -13.42
C GLY A 249 3.37 17.52 -14.47
N ASN A 250 2.51 16.53 -14.65
CA ASN A 250 2.76 15.42 -15.56
C ASN A 250 2.69 15.80 -17.04
N LYS A 251 3.87 15.81 -17.67
CA LYS A 251 4.01 15.93 -19.13
C LYS A 251 4.11 14.57 -19.85
N TRP A 252 4.29 13.48 -19.10
CA TRP A 252 4.66 12.16 -19.63
C TRP A 252 3.47 11.22 -19.87
N MET A 253 2.43 11.22 -19.03
CA MET A 253 1.21 10.43 -19.26
C MET A 253 0.09 11.26 -19.90
N LYS A 254 0.38 11.93 -21.02
CA LYS A 254 -0.63 12.69 -21.80
C LYS A 254 -1.42 13.75 -20.99
N GLY A 255 -0.89 14.20 -19.85
CA GLY A 255 -1.55 15.18 -18.98
C GLY A 255 -2.70 14.63 -18.13
N TYR A 256 -2.78 13.32 -17.88
CA TYR A 256 -3.77 12.77 -16.95
C TYR A 256 -3.67 13.36 -15.55
N ASN A 257 -4.81 13.58 -14.90
CA ASN A 257 -4.89 14.09 -13.54
C ASN A 257 -4.51 13.00 -12.53
N ASP A 258 -3.86 13.41 -11.44
CA ASP A 258 -3.59 12.56 -10.31
C ASP A 258 -4.66 12.73 -9.24
N CYS A 259 -5.53 11.73 -9.15
CA CYS A 259 -6.58 11.63 -8.14
C CYS A 259 -6.39 10.41 -7.24
N VAL A 260 -5.16 9.90 -7.17
CA VAL A 260 -4.75 8.72 -6.40
C VAL A 260 -3.83 9.13 -5.27
N HIS A 261 -2.81 9.94 -5.57
CA HIS A 261 -1.85 10.43 -4.59
C HIS A 261 -2.36 11.68 -3.88
N TRP A 262 -1.68 12.05 -2.80
CA TRP A 262 -2.07 13.14 -1.92
C TRP A 262 -1.03 14.26 -1.94
N CYS A 263 -1.50 15.50 -1.94
CA CYS A 263 -0.64 16.67 -1.75
C CYS A 263 0.11 16.60 -0.42
N LEU A 264 1.33 17.15 -0.40
CA LEU A 264 2.13 17.37 0.81
C LEU A 264 2.49 18.86 0.93
N PRO A 265 2.17 19.54 2.06
CA PRO A 265 1.34 19.04 3.16
C PRO A 265 -0.12 18.80 2.72
N GLY A 266 -0.85 17.94 3.43
CA GLY A 266 -2.21 17.55 3.05
C GLY A 266 -2.90 16.55 4.00
N PRO A 267 -4.07 16.01 3.62
CA PRO A 267 -4.83 15.08 4.46
C PRO A 267 -4.05 13.83 4.90
N ILE A 268 -3.09 13.41 4.07
CA ILE A 268 -2.21 12.27 4.32
C ILE A 268 -1.34 12.47 5.57
N ASP A 269 -1.07 13.72 5.98
CA ASP A 269 -0.29 13.99 7.19
C ASP A 269 -0.97 13.43 8.46
N ALA A 270 -2.31 13.38 8.48
CA ALA A 270 -3.08 12.78 9.57
C ALA A 270 -2.84 11.26 9.71
N TRP A 271 -2.38 10.58 8.66
CA TRP A 271 -2.01 9.15 8.76
C TRP A 271 -0.86 8.95 9.73
N ASN A 272 0.05 9.92 9.84
CA ASN A 272 1.17 9.86 10.77
C ASN A 272 0.72 10.03 12.23
N ASP A 273 -0.31 10.84 12.50
CA ASP A 273 -0.91 10.95 13.83
C ASP A 273 -1.53 9.63 14.27
N PHE A 274 -2.29 8.99 13.38
CA PHE A 274 -2.85 7.66 13.64
C PHE A 274 -1.76 6.60 13.80
N LEU A 275 -0.73 6.63 12.95
CA LEU A 275 0.42 5.74 13.05
C LEU A 275 1.11 5.87 14.41
N MET A 276 1.33 7.10 14.89
CA MET A 276 1.90 7.35 16.21
C MET A 276 1.01 6.78 17.34
N ALA A 277 -0.31 6.92 17.23
CA ALA A 277 -1.24 6.34 18.21
C ALA A 277 -1.17 4.81 18.24
N ILE A 278 -1.14 4.16 17.07
CA ILE A 278 -1.04 2.69 16.96
C ILE A 278 0.30 2.19 17.50
N LEU A 279 1.41 2.86 17.16
CA LEU A 279 2.74 2.51 17.66
C LEU A 279 2.86 2.64 19.19
N ARG A 280 2.05 3.47 19.83
CA ARG A 280 1.97 3.53 21.30
C ARG A 280 1.17 2.38 21.89
N GLN A 281 0.14 1.89 21.19
CA GLN A 281 -0.70 0.77 21.63
C GLN A 281 -0.01 -0.59 21.46
N LEU A 282 0.84 -0.76 20.46
CA LEU A 282 1.57 -2.02 20.22
C LEU A 282 2.74 -2.27 21.18
N ARG A 283 3.06 -1.30 22.04
CA ARG A 283 4.17 -1.37 23.01
C ARG A 283 3.77 -2.01 24.32
#